data_AF-A0A554VB39-F1
#
_entry.id   AF-A0A554VB39-F1
#
_cell.length_a   1.000
_cell.length_b   1.000
_cell.length_c   1.000
_cell.angle_alpha   90.00
_cell.angle_beta   90.00
_cell.angle_gamma   90.00
#
_symmetry.space_group_name_H-M   'P 1'
#
loop_
_entity.id
_entity.type
_entity.pdbx_description
1 polymer ?
#
loop_
_entity_poly.entity_id
_entity_poly.type
_entity_poly.pdbx_seq_one_letter_code
_entity_poly.pdbx_strand_id
1 'polypeptide(L)'
;MHNTFDKKTKAFERAISTMQADLQQLANKGNVSDRFIAKQNRILKSLIEYYNESQYLIDNIQDQLKETQIANNRHREQLTDRIIQFEAICILHGILDFPYFLSYSKHILIDWAIDLHNDEKGFMLTDMMKTYVKELPEKDRTTVETILFRRINQRIEGLLNKMNDSRKKPKE
;
A
#
# COMPACT_ATOMS: atom_id res chain seq x y z
N MET A 1 -6.03 -7.56 -30.66
CA MET A 1 -5.04 -8.66 -30.53
C MET A 1 -5.68 -10.04 -30.32
N HIS A 2 -6.72 -10.18 -29.49
CA HIS A 2 -7.38 -11.47 -29.22
C HIS A 2 -7.96 -12.19 -30.47
N ASN A 3 -8.58 -11.44 -31.39
CA ASN A 3 -9.19 -12.00 -32.61
C ASN A 3 -8.20 -12.59 -33.62
N THR A 4 -6.94 -12.16 -33.60
CA THR A 4 -5.92 -12.63 -34.54
C THR A 4 -5.33 -13.97 -34.10
N PHE A 5 -5.16 -14.13 -32.79
CA PHE A 5 -4.64 -15.35 -32.16
C PHE A 5 -5.61 -16.51 -32.36
N ASP A 6 -6.89 -16.32 -32.01
CA ASP A 6 -7.94 -17.34 -32.18
C ASP A 6 -8.13 -17.80 -33.63
N LYS A 7 -8.04 -16.87 -34.59
CA LYS A 7 -8.12 -17.21 -36.02
C LYS A 7 -6.94 -18.07 -36.47
N LYS A 8 -5.73 -17.79 -35.98
CA LYS A 8 -4.53 -18.55 -36.33
C LYS A 8 -4.51 -19.92 -35.63
N THR A 9 -4.96 -20.00 -34.38
CA THR A 9 -5.12 -21.27 -33.64
C THR A 9 -6.10 -22.20 -34.35
N LYS A 10 -7.27 -21.71 -34.76
CA LYS A 10 -8.24 -22.52 -35.53
C LYS A 10 -7.71 -22.94 -36.90
N ALA A 11 -6.90 -22.10 -37.55
CA ALA A 11 -6.25 -22.44 -38.82
C ALA A 11 -5.19 -23.54 -38.64
N PHE A 12 -4.45 -23.49 -37.54
CA PHE A 12 -3.47 -24.49 -37.16
C PHE A 12 -4.12 -25.85 -36.85
N GLU A 13 -5.18 -25.86 -36.03
CA GLU A 13 -5.96 -27.07 -35.71
C GLU A 13 -6.48 -27.77 -36.97
N ARG A 14 -7.09 -26.99 -37.89
CA ARG A 14 -7.57 -27.54 -39.18
C ARG A 14 -6.44 -28.11 -40.03
N ALA A 15 -5.28 -27.44 -40.06
CA ALA A 15 -4.14 -27.93 -40.82
C ALA A 15 -3.61 -29.26 -40.25
N ILE A 16 -3.57 -29.41 -38.93
CA ILE A 16 -3.20 -30.67 -38.27
C ILE A 16 -4.21 -31.77 -38.55
N SER A 17 -5.52 -31.53 -38.41
CA SER A 17 -6.53 -32.58 -38.70
C SER A 17 -6.47 -33.05 -40.15
N THR A 18 -6.23 -32.12 -41.10
CA THR A 18 -6.09 -32.48 -42.52
C THR A 18 -4.81 -33.29 -42.77
N MET A 19 -3.72 -32.97 -42.07
CA MET A 19 -2.45 -33.71 -42.16
C MET A 19 -2.54 -35.11 -41.55
N GLN A 20 -3.30 -35.29 -40.46
CA GLN A 20 -3.58 -36.61 -39.89
C GLN A 20 -4.37 -37.51 -40.86
N ALA A 21 -5.35 -36.94 -41.57
CA ALA A 21 -6.09 -37.66 -42.61
C ALA A 21 -5.19 -38.04 -43.80
N ASP A 22 -4.30 -37.14 -44.23
CA ASP A 22 -3.33 -37.41 -45.29
C ASP A 22 -2.30 -38.49 -44.85
N LEU A 23 -1.87 -38.49 -43.57
CA LEU A 23 -1.01 -39.53 -42.98
C LEU A 23 -1.68 -40.91 -42.93
N GLN A 24 -2.98 -40.96 -42.62
CA GLN A 24 -3.78 -42.19 -42.70
C GLN A 24 -3.87 -42.73 -44.13
N GLN A 25 -3.96 -41.86 -45.14
CA GLN A 25 -3.90 -42.29 -46.54
C GLN A 25 -2.52 -42.80 -46.95
N LEU A 26 -1.44 -42.22 -46.43
CA LEU A 26 -0.06 -42.64 -46.69
C LEU A 26 0.25 -44.02 -46.09
N ALA A 27 -0.20 -44.27 -44.86
CA ALA A 27 -0.10 -45.57 -44.22
C ALA A 27 -0.80 -46.68 -45.04
N ASN A 28 -1.85 -46.33 -45.79
CA ASN A 28 -2.61 -47.27 -46.61
C ASN A 28 -2.05 -47.47 -48.05
N LYS A 29 -1.21 -46.57 -48.57
CA LYS A 29 -0.76 -46.57 -49.99
C LYS A 29 0.75 -46.64 -50.21
N GLY A 30 1.56 -46.49 -49.15
CA GLY A 30 3.00 -46.75 -49.18
C GLY A 30 3.88 -45.75 -49.95
N ASN A 31 3.36 -44.59 -50.37
CA ASN A 31 4.17 -43.58 -51.10
C ASN A 31 3.79 -42.14 -50.74
N VAL A 32 4.80 -41.32 -50.42
CA VAL A 32 4.63 -39.92 -50.00
C VAL A 32 4.66 -38.98 -51.21
N SER A 33 3.59 -38.21 -51.44
CA SER A 33 3.55 -37.20 -52.51
C SER A 33 4.26 -35.90 -52.12
N ASP A 34 4.89 -35.21 -53.07
CA ASP A 34 5.52 -33.90 -52.82
C ASP A 34 4.55 -32.86 -52.24
N ARG A 35 3.26 -32.99 -52.57
CA ARG A 35 2.18 -32.16 -52.04
C ARG A 35 1.97 -32.36 -50.54
N PHE A 36 2.22 -33.57 -50.04
CA PHE A 36 2.18 -33.88 -48.61
C PHE A 36 3.38 -33.24 -47.88
N ILE A 37 4.58 -33.36 -48.45
CA ILE A 37 5.81 -32.75 -47.89
C ILE A 37 5.66 -31.22 -47.83
N ALA A 38 5.11 -30.59 -48.86
CA ALA A 38 4.83 -29.15 -48.87
C ALA A 38 3.84 -28.72 -47.78
N LYS A 39 2.79 -29.51 -47.52
CA LYS A 39 1.84 -29.25 -46.41
C LYS A 39 2.51 -29.41 -45.05
N GLN A 40 3.31 -30.45 -44.85
CA GLN A 40 4.06 -30.69 -43.61
C GLN A 40 5.00 -29.51 -43.31
N ASN A 41 5.77 -29.05 -44.31
CA ASN A 41 6.68 -27.91 -44.15
C ASN A 41 5.92 -26.62 -43.80
N ARG A 42 4.72 -26.42 -44.35
CA ARG A 42 3.88 -25.27 -44.01
C ARG A 42 3.38 -25.34 -42.56
N ILE A 43 3.02 -26.52 -42.07
CA ILE A 43 2.59 -26.73 -40.69
C ILE A 43 3.74 -26.52 -39.72
N LEU A 44 4.92 -27.07 -40.03
CA LEU A 44 6.14 -26.86 -39.25
C LEU A 44 6.50 -25.37 -39.17
N LYS A 45 6.39 -24.65 -40.29
CA LYS A 45 6.63 -23.19 -40.31
C LYS A 45 5.64 -22.46 -39.38
N SER A 46 4.34 -22.76 -39.45
CA SER A 46 3.35 -22.17 -38.56
C SER A 46 3.59 -22.50 -37.08
N LEU A 47 4.08 -23.71 -36.78
CA LEU A 47 4.46 -24.13 -35.42
C LEU A 47 5.64 -23.31 -34.90
N ILE A 48 6.68 -23.15 -35.72
CA ILE A 48 7.86 -22.36 -35.36
C ILE A 48 7.47 -20.90 -35.15
N GLU A 49 6.64 -20.33 -36.03
CA GLU A 49 6.11 -18.97 -35.88
C GLU A 49 5.32 -18.81 -34.57
N TYR A 50 4.40 -19.75 -34.28
CA TYR A 50 3.63 -19.74 -33.04
C TYR A 50 4.50 -19.87 -31.79
N TYR A 51 5.48 -20.77 -31.82
CA TYR A 51 6.41 -20.97 -30.72
C TYR A 51 7.22 -19.69 -30.44
N ASN A 52 7.77 -19.08 -31.49
CA ASN A 52 8.55 -17.84 -31.35
C ASN A 52 7.69 -16.68 -30.85
N GLU A 53 6.46 -16.52 -31.34
CA GLU A 53 5.52 -15.50 -30.84
C GLU A 53 5.14 -15.75 -29.37
N SER A 54 4.93 -17.02 -29.00
CA SER A 54 4.60 -17.39 -27.61
C SER A 54 5.77 -17.14 -26.67
N GLN A 55 6.99 -17.47 -27.09
CA GLN A 55 8.20 -17.22 -26.31
C GLN A 55 8.40 -15.72 -26.09
N TYR A 56 8.25 -14.91 -27.15
CA TYR A 56 8.31 -13.46 -27.05
C TYR A 56 7.27 -12.88 -26.07
N LEU A 57 6.04 -13.41 -26.09
CA LEU A 57 5.00 -13.02 -25.15
C LEU A 57 5.36 -13.38 -23.71
N ILE A 58 5.91 -14.58 -23.48
CA ILE A 58 6.35 -15.02 -22.16
C ILE A 58 7.44 -14.09 -21.63
N ASP A 59 8.45 -13.81 -22.44
CA ASP A 59 9.58 -12.96 -22.05
C ASP A 59 9.10 -11.54 -21.69
N ASN A 60 8.20 -10.97 -22.50
CA ASN A 60 7.62 -9.64 -22.23
C ASN A 60 6.78 -9.61 -20.93
N ILE A 61 6.01 -10.67 -20.65
CA ILE A 61 5.25 -10.78 -19.39
C ILE A 61 6.21 -10.88 -18.20
N GLN A 62 7.32 -11.62 -18.33
CA GLN A 62 8.33 -11.73 -17.28
C GLN A 62 9.01 -10.39 -16.98
N ASP A 63 9.34 -9.63 -18.02
CA ASP A 63 9.91 -8.28 -17.86
C ASP A 63 8.93 -7.33 -17.17
N GLN A 64 7.66 -7.31 -17.58
CA GLN A 64 6.61 -6.51 -16.93
C GLN A 64 6.40 -6.90 -15.46
N LEU A 65 6.45 -8.20 -15.14
CA LEU A 65 6.35 -8.69 -13.78
C LEU A 65 7.52 -8.17 -12.92
N LYS A 66 8.74 -8.21 -13.47
CA LYS A 66 9.95 -7.72 -12.80
C LYS A 66 9.88 -6.21 -12.55
N GLU A 67 9.45 -5.43 -13.54
CA GLU A 67 9.26 -3.98 -13.38
C GLU A 67 8.21 -3.66 -12.31
N THR A 68 7.08 -4.38 -12.32
CA THR A 68 6.01 -4.23 -11.33
C THR A 68 6.50 -4.56 -9.92
N GLN A 69 7.30 -5.61 -9.76
CA GLN A 69 7.91 -5.97 -8.48
C GLN A 69 8.85 -4.87 -7.96
N ILE A 70 9.69 -4.31 -8.84
CA ILE A 70 10.59 -3.20 -8.47
C ILE A 70 9.78 -1.97 -8.03
N ALA A 71 8.72 -1.62 -8.76
CA ALA A 71 7.85 -0.50 -8.43
C ALA A 71 7.15 -0.71 -7.08
N ASN A 72 6.60 -1.89 -6.83
CA ASN A 72 5.97 -2.23 -5.54
C ASN A 72 6.95 -2.18 -4.37
N ASN A 73 8.19 -2.67 -4.56
CA ASN A 73 9.21 -2.60 -3.51
C ASN A 73 9.55 -1.15 -3.15
N ARG A 74 9.74 -0.28 -4.16
CA ARG A 74 9.96 1.16 -3.95
C ARG A 74 8.78 1.81 -3.22
N HIS A 75 7.56 1.47 -3.60
CA HIS A 75 6.38 2.04 -2.95
C HIS A 75 6.24 1.57 -1.50
N ARG A 76 6.59 0.31 -1.22
CA ARG A 76 6.64 -0.24 0.14
C ARG A 76 7.68 0.48 0.99
N GLU A 77 8.89 0.69 0.47
CA GLU A 77 9.94 1.46 1.14
C GLU A 77 9.47 2.88 1.48
N GLN A 78 8.84 3.58 0.54
CA GLN A 78 8.27 4.92 0.79
C GLN A 78 7.21 4.94 1.90
N LEU A 79 6.34 3.93 1.95
CA LEU A 79 5.32 3.83 2.99
C LEU A 79 5.96 3.52 4.35
N THR A 80 6.94 2.63 4.39
CA THR A 80 7.70 2.33 5.61
C THR A 80 8.42 3.58 6.13
N ASP A 81 9.09 4.33 5.27
CA ASP A 81 9.74 5.59 5.65
C ASP A 81 8.74 6.61 6.22
N ARG A 82 7.55 6.74 5.59
CA ARG A 82 6.49 7.62 6.11
C ARG A 82 5.98 7.16 7.47
N ILE A 83 5.79 5.85 7.66
CA ILE A 83 5.38 5.29 8.96
C ILE A 83 6.42 5.65 10.03
N ILE A 84 7.71 5.43 9.76
CA ILE A 84 8.80 5.77 10.69
C ILE A 84 8.81 7.27 11.00
N GLN A 85 8.61 8.13 9.99
CA GLN A 85 8.51 9.58 10.20
C GLN A 85 7.32 9.95 11.10
N PHE A 86 6.16 9.33 10.88
CA PHE A 86 4.99 9.53 11.74
C PHE A 86 5.22 9.02 13.15
N GLU A 87 5.81 7.83 13.33
CA GLU A 87 6.18 7.30 14.64
C GLU A 87 7.13 8.26 15.37
N ALA A 88 8.16 8.78 14.69
CA ALA A 88 9.09 9.74 15.27
C ALA A 88 8.39 11.04 15.67
N ILE A 89 7.50 11.58 14.84
CA ILE A 89 6.68 12.76 15.17
C ILE A 89 5.81 12.46 16.40
N CYS A 90 5.15 11.31 16.44
CA CYS A 90 4.33 10.89 17.56
C CYS A 90 5.14 10.78 18.86
N ILE A 91 6.31 10.13 18.84
CA ILE A 91 7.23 10.07 19.98
C ILE A 91 7.66 11.47 20.44
N LEU A 92 8.06 12.35 19.52
CA LEU A 92 8.47 13.73 19.82
C LEU A 92 7.36 14.55 20.47
N HIS A 93 6.11 14.31 20.09
CA HIS A 93 4.93 14.98 20.65
C HIS A 93 4.37 14.27 21.88
N GLY A 94 5.02 13.22 22.39
CA GLY A 94 4.59 12.44 23.56
C GLY A 94 3.42 11.49 23.30
N ILE A 95 3.06 11.27 22.03
CA ILE A 95 2.02 10.37 21.57
C ILE A 95 2.65 8.98 21.37
N LEU A 96 2.80 8.20 22.43
CA LEU A 96 3.44 6.86 22.36
C LEU A 96 2.51 5.71 21.96
N ASP A 97 1.22 5.93 21.71
CA ASP A 97 0.26 4.85 21.40
C ASP A 97 0.01 4.67 19.88
N PHE A 98 1.03 4.88 19.04
CA PHE A 98 0.90 4.78 17.57
C PHE A 98 0.31 3.44 17.06
N PRO A 99 0.68 2.26 17.60
CA PRO A 99 0.06 1.00 17.20
C PRO A 99 -1.45 0.94 17.48
N TYR A 100 -1.90 1.62 18.55
CA TYR A 100 -3.31 1.75 18.87
C TYR A 100 -4.00 2.74 17.92
N PHE A 101 -3.33 3.84 17.55
CA PHE A 101 -3.86 4.77 16.55
C PHE A 101 -4.04 4.13 15.17
N LEU A 102 -3.13 3.25 14.74
CA LEU A 102 -3.28 2.50 13.49
C LEU A 102 -4.51 1.58 13.45
N SER A 103 -5.10 1.25 14.59
CA SER A 103 -6.33 0.45 14.66
C SER A 103 -7.61 1.25 14.37
N TYR A 104 -7.53 2.58 14.43
CA TYR A 104 -8.68 3.45 14.17
C TYR A 104 -8.88 3.74 12.68
N SER A 105 -10.13 3.99 12.31
CA SER A 105 -10.44 4.42 10.95
C SER A 105 -9.86 5.80 10.65
N LYS A 106 -9.49 6.04 9.39
CA LYS A 106 -8.91 7.29 8.91
C LYS A 106 -9.71 8.54 9.32
N HIS A 107 -11.05 8.46 9.31
CA HIS A 107 -11.91 9.58 9.69
C HIS A 107 -11.72 9.97 11.15
N ILE A 108 -11.67 8.98 12.05
CA ILE A 108 -11.44 9.21 13.49
C ILE A 108 -10.07 9.87 13.73
N LEU A 109 -9.03 9.40 13.02
CA LEU A 109 -7.68 9.97 13.15
C LEU A 109 -7.61 11.41 12.66
N ILE A 110 -8.33 11.75 11.59
CA ILE A 110 -8.42 13.11 11.06
C ILE A 110 -9.18 14.01 12.04
N ASP A 111 -10.32 13.56 12.53
CA ASP A 111 -11.12 14.33 13.50
C ASP A 111 -10.33 14.58 14.79
N TRP A 112 -9.61 13.58 15.30
CA TRP A 112 -8.71 13.74 16.45
C TRP A 112 -7.52 14.64 16.16
N ALA A 113 -6.93 14.58 14.97
CA ALA A 113 -5.85 15.50 14.59
C ALA A 113 -6.35 16.95 14.49
N ILE A 114 -7.55 17.15 13.97
CA ILE A 114 -8.23 18.45 13.91
C ILE A 114 -8.52 18.95 15.33
N ASP A 115 -9.05 18.09 16.20
CA ASP A 115 -9.31 18.41 17.60
C ASP A 115 -8.01 18.75 18.34
N LEU A 116 -6.95 17.94 18.19
CA LEU A 116 -5.61 18.21 18.76
C LEU A 116 -4.98 19.50 18.22
N HIS A 117 -5.27 19.86 16.97
CA HIS A 117 -4.77 21.07 16.35
C HIS A 117 -5.54 22.32 16.79
N ASN A 118 -6.86 22.19 16.93
CA ASN A 118 -7.77 23.30 17.25
C ASN A 118 -7.91 23.53 18.76
N ASP A 119 -7.82 22.47 19.56
CA ASP A 119 -7.81 22.58 21.00
C ASP A 119 -6.40 22.85 21.51
N GLU A 120 -6.26 23.94 22.24
CA GLU A 120 -5.16 24.17 23.20
C GLU A 120 -5.23 23.19 24.40
N LYS A 121 -5.89 22.03 24.26
CA LYS A 121 -5.87 20.91 25.20
C LYS A 121 -4.48 20.31 25.12
N GLY A 122 -3.63 20.72 26.07
CA GLY A 122 -2.21 20.43 26.13
C GLY A 122 -1.83 18.94 26.04
N PHE A 123 -0.52 18.69 26.16
CA PHE A 123 0.14 17.38 26.05
C PHE A 123 -0.76 16.20 26.47
N MET A 124 -1.12 15.37 25.49
CA MET A 124 -1.75 14.07 25.76
C MET A 124 -0.66 13.10 26.21
N LEU A 125 -0.66 12.79 27.50
CA LEU A 125 0.15 11.71 28.05
C LEU A 125 -0.46 10.38 27.61
N THR A 126 0.38 9.41 27.27
CA THR A 126 -0.07 8.03 27.12
C THR A 126 -0.54 7.45 28.43
N ASP A 127 -1.35 6.39 28.39
CA ASP A 127 -1.88 5.77 29.61
C ASP A 127 -0.77 5.18 30.50
N MET A 128 0.33 4.72 29.87
CA MET A 128 1.53 4.31 30.59
C MET A 128 2.17 5.50 31.33
N MET A 129 2.32 6.65 30.68
CA MET A 129 2.89 7.84 31.30
C MET A 129 1.97 8.44 32.36
N LYS A 130 0.64 8.39 32.18
CA LYS A 130 -0.33 8.77 33.22
C LYS A 130 -0.20 7.90 34.46
N THR A 131 -0.03 6.60 34.28
CA THR A 131 0.17 5.65 35.39
C THR A 131 1.48 5.95 36.12
N TYR A 132 2.57 6.14 35.37
CA TYR A 132 3.87 6.51 35.91
C TYR A 132 3.82 7.81 36.72
N VAL A 133 3.19 8.87 36.19
CA VAL A 133 3.05 10.16 36.89
C VAL A 133 2.23 10.03 38.18
N LYS A 134 1.22 9.16 38.22
CA LYS A 134 0.41 8.91 39.43
C LYS A 134 1.19 8.21 40.55
N GLU A 135 2.15 7.37 40.19
CA GLU A 135 2.99 6.61 41.12
C GLU A 135 4.15 7.43 41.70
N LEU A 136 4.44 8.62 41.15
CA LEU A 136 5.48 9.50 41.66
C LEU A 136 5.14 10.05 43.06
N PRO A 137 6.16 10.30 43.91
CA PRO A 137 6.00 11.08 45.14
C PRO A 137 5.34 12.42 44.85
N GLU A 138 4.51 12.91 45.78
CA GLU A 138 3.65 14.09 45.58
C GLU A 138 4.42 15.31 45.05
N LYS A 139 5.59 15.59 45.63
CA LYS A 139 6.46 16.71 45.23
C LYS A 139 6.94 16.60 43.77
N ASP A 140 7.27 15.40 43.32
CA ASP A 140 7.78 15.14 41.98
C ASP A 140 6.64 15.12 40.97
N ARG A 141 5.49 14.54 41.34
CA ARG A 141 4.26 14.58 40.55
C ARG A 141 3.83 16.02 40.26
N THR A 142 3.76 16.88 41.29
CA THR A 142 3.38 18.29 41.12
C THR A 142 4.37 19.03 40.21
N THR A 143 5.66 18.72 40.30
CA THR A 143 6.68 19.32 39.43
C THR A 143 6.47 18.91 37.97
N VAL A 144 6.24 17.62 37.72
CA VAL A 144 6.00 17.07 36.38
C VAL A 144 4.69 17.61 35.78
N GLU A 145 3.60 17.62 36.54
CA GLU A 145 2.32 18.20 36.11
C GLU A 145 2.42 19.70 35.81
N THR A 146 3.18 20.45 36.62
CA THR A 146 3.41 21.88 36.39
C THR A 146 4.17 22.14 35.08
N ILE A 147 5.13 21.28 34.75
CA ILE A 147 5.88 21.37 33.48
C ILE A 147 4.98 21.00 32.30
N LEU A 148 4.25 19.89 32.40
CA LEU A 148 3.39 19.38 31.33
C LEU A 148 2.21 20.31 31.01
N PHE A 149 1.62 20.93 32.04
CA PHE A 149 0.46 21.80 31.91
C PHE A 149 0.79 23.29 32.07
N ARG A 150 2.07 23.68 31.95
CA ARG A 150 2.53 25.06 32.20
C ARG A 150 1.71 26.13 31.48
N ARG A 151 1.41 25.92 30.18
CA ARG A 151 0.62 26.88 29.38
C ARG A 151 -0.82 26.99 29.87
N ILE A 152 -1.44 25.87 30.24
CA ILE A 152 -2.80 25.85 30.77
C ILE A 152 -2.84 26.55 32.13
N ASN A 153 -1.88 26.25 33.01
CA ASN A 153 -1.77 26.89 34.33
C ASN A 153 -1.60 28.40 34.22
N GLN A 154 -0.72 28.88 33.32
CA GLN A 154 -0.54 30.32 33.07
C GLN A 154 -1.83 31.00 32.57
N ARG A 155 -2.64 30.30 31.76
CA ARG A 155 -3.91 30.84 31.27
C ARG A 155 -4.98 30.86 32.35
N ILE A 156 -5.06 29.82 33.17
CA ILE A 156 -5.97 29.75 34.32
C ILE A 156 -5.63 30.87 35.31
N GLU A 157 -4.35 31.07 35.64
CA GLU A 157 -3.90 32.20 36.47
C GLU A 157 -4.28 33.55 35.84
N GLY A 158 -4.09 33.70 34.53
CA GLY A 158 -4.51 34.90 33.81
C GLY A 158 -6.03 35.16 33.88
N LEU A 159 -6.86 34.12 33.84
CA LEU A 159 -8.31 34.23 33.99
C LEU A 159 -8.72 34.55 35.43
N LEU A 160 -8.08 33.90 36.41
CA LEU A 160 -8.31 34.15 37.84
C LEU A 160 -7.96 35.59 38.21
N ASN A 161 -6.85 36.12 37.69
CA ASN A 161 -6.46 37.51 37.90
C ASN A 161 -7.48 38.49 37.30
N LYS A 162 -7.94 38.23 36.06
CA LYS A 162 -9.01 39.03 35.43
C LYS A 162 -10.32 39.02 36.23
N MET A 163 -10.70 37.87 36.81
CA MET A 163 -11.89 37.75 37.66
C MET A 163 -11.73 38.51 38.98
N ASN A 164 -10.54 38.51 39.57
CA ASN A 164 -10.26 39.25 40.79
C ASN A 164 -10.20 40.76 40.57
N ASP A 165 -9.69 41.22 39.43
CA ASP A 165 -9.65 42.65 39.09
C ASP A 165 -11.04 43.21 38.76
N SER A 166 -11.91 42.40 38.14
CA SER A 166 -13.30 42.79 37.87
C SER A 166 -14.19 42.80 39.13
N ARG A 167 -13.80 42.11 40.21
CA ARG A 167 -14.44 42.20 41.55
C ARG A 167 -13.99 43.42 42.37
N LYS A 168 -12.87 44.06 42.03
CA LYS A 168 -12.32 45.22 42.74
C LYS A 168 -12.77 46.58 42.20
N LYS A 169 -13.52 46.64 41.10
CA LYS A 169 -14.15 47.90 40.66
C LYS A 169 -15.37 48.19 41.53
N PRO A 170 -15.40 49.29 42.31
CA PRO A 170 -16.61 49.68 43.02
C PRO A 170 -17.68 50.04 41.99
N LYS A 171 -18.93 49.67 42.28
CA LYS A 171 -20.10 50.22 41.58
C LYS A 171 -20.12 51.72 41.85
N GLU A 172 -19.94 52.51 40.80
CA GLU A 172 -20.33 53.94 40.80
C GLU A 172 -21.85 54.07 40.96
#